data_AF-I0Z783-F1
#
_entry.id   AF-I0Z783-F1
#
_cell.length_a   1.000
_cell.length_b   1.000
_cell.length_c   1.000
_cell.angle_alpha   90.00
_cell.angle_beta   90.00
_cell.angle_gamma   90.00
#
_symmetry.space_group_name_H-M   'P 1'
#
loop_
_entity.id
_entity.type
_entity.pdbx_description
1 polymer ?
#
loop_
_entity_poly.entity_id
_entity_poly.type
_entity_poly.pdbx_seq_one_letter_code
_entity_poly.pdbx_strand_id
1 'polypeptide(L)'
;MARPEEKAERYQKAMQKMVAELQHKHLNPLMKESFLCSAACCDIRNERELQICLDNCQQRAQAAKTFIESKMQEFQARMQRCMERCQDLAQESVPPNPTEKDIFKAQDKLANCLAGCAEEYEGKLEPFKIDVAAQLSKALSSWHGRG
;
A
#
# COMPACT_ATOMS: atom_id res chain seq x y z
N MET A 1 18.25 -8.72 20.80
CA MET A 1 17.81 -7.79 19.74
C MET A 1 17.56 -8.61 18.50
N ALA A 2 16.45 -8.39 17.78
CA ALA A 2 16.13 -9.12 16.55
C ALA A 2 17.19 -8.88 15.46
N ARG A 3 17.47 -9.90 14.64
CA ARG A 3 18.42 -9.77 13.51
C ARG A 3 17.83 -8.84 12.42
N PRO A 4 18.66 -8.16 11.62
CA PRO A 4 18.19 -7.28 10.54
C PRO A 4 17.14 -7.93 9.62
N GLU A 5 17.35 -9.18 9.25
CA GLU A 5 16.44 -9.97 8.39
C GLU A 5 15.07 -10.22 9.04
N GLU A 6 15.05 -10.45 10.36
CA GLU A 6 13.82 -10.69 11.11
C GLU A 6 12.93 -9.45 11.15
N LYS A 7 13.53 -8.25 11.24
CA LYS A 7 12.78 -6.98 11.18
C LYS A 7 12.16 -6.76 9.80
N ALA A 8 12.88 -7.09 8.73
CA ALA A 8 12.35 -7.02 7.37
C ALA A 8 11.17 -7.99 7.17
N GLU A 9 11.29 -9.23 7.66
CA GLU A 9 10.22 -10.22 7.58
C GLU A 9 8.97 -9.80 8.36
N ARG A 10 9.14 -9.27 9.59
CA ARG A 10 8.04 -8.73 10.40
C ARG A 10 7.32 -7.59 9.68
N TYR A 11 8.06 -6.64 9.12
CA TYR A 11 7.48 -5.56 8.30
C TYR A 11 6.67 -6.10 7.12
N GLN A 12 7.22 -7.06 6.36
CA GLN A 12 6.52 -7.66 5.21
C GLN A 12 5.21 -8.33 5.64
N LYS A 13 5.22 -9.11 6.73
CA LYS A 13 4.03 -9.76 7.27
C LYS A 13 2.98 -8.74 7.73
N ALA A 14 3.42 -7.69 8.44
CA ALA A 14 2.53 -6.62 8.89
C ALA A 14 1.89 -5.86 7.72
N MET A 15 2.68 -5.56 6.68
CA MET A 15 2.21 -4.93 5.44
C MET A 15 1.16 -5.78 4.72
N GLN A 16 1.42 -7.09 4.55
CA GLN A 16 0.47 -8.02 3.93
C GLN A 16 -0.84 -8.10 4.73
N LYS A 17 -0.75 -8.19 6.06
CA LYS A 17 -1.91 -8.20 6.94
C LYS A 17 -2.74 -6.93 6.79
N MET A 18 -2.09 -5.76 6.78
CA MET A 18 -2.75 -4.47 6.61
C MET A 18 -3.48 -4.38 5.25
N VAL A 19 -2.84 -4.80 4.16
CA VAL A 19 -3.45 -4.83 2.82
C VAL A 19 -4.68 -5.74 2.80
N ALA A 20 -4.56 -6.94 3.37
CA ALA A 20 -5.68 -7.88 3.46
C ALA A 20 -6.84 -7.28 4.27
N GLU A 21 -6.57 -6.63 5.40
CA GLU A 21 -7.60 -5.96 6.19
C GLU A 21 -8.31 -4.85 5.41
N LEU A 22 -7.56 -3.99 4.70
CA LEU A 22 -8.15 -2.94 3.86
C LEU A 22 -9.03 -3.53 2.75
N GLN A 23 -8.56 -4.59 2.09
CA GLN A 23 -9.29 -5.26 1.04
C GLN A 23 -10.59 -5.90 1.57
N HIS A 24 -10.49 -6.72 2.63
CA HIS A 24 -11.65 -7.43 3.18
C HIS A 24 -12.69 -6.48 3.77
N LYS A 25 -12.27 -5.42 4.46
CA LYS A 25 -13.19 -4.50 5.14
C LYS A 25 -13.77 -3.43 4.24
N HIS A 26 -13.04 -2.97 3.22
CA HIS A 26 -13.45 -1.80 2.44
C HIS A 26 -13.68 -2.10 0.96
N LEU A 27 -12.86 -2.93 0.31
CA LEU A 27 -13.03 -3.21 -1.13
C LEU A 27 -14.05 -4.31 -1.39
N ASN A 28 -13.98 -5.43 -0.66
CA ASN A 28 -14.86 -6.57 -0.92
C ASN A 28 -16.37 -6.22 -0.79
N PRO A 29 -16.82 -5.41 0.20
CA PRO A 29 -18.21 -4.96 0.24
C PRO A 29 -18.62 -4.14 -0.99
N LEU A 30 -17.76 -3.22 -1.45
CA LEU A 30 -18.03 -2.41 -2.64
C LEU A 30 -18.04 -3.25 -3.91
N MET A 31 -17.14 -4.23 -4.02
CA MET A 31 -17.13 -5.18 -5.13
C MET A 31 -18.42 -6.01 -5.13
N LYS A 32 -18.86 -6.49 -3.96
CA LYS A 32 -20.14 -7.21 -3.83
C LYS A 32 -21.32 -6.35 -4.28
N GLU A 33 -21.41 -5.10 -3.80
CA GLU A 33 -22.43 -4.14 -4.22
C GLU A 33 -22.42 -3.94 -5.74
N SER A 34 -21.22 -3.72 -6.31
CA SER A 34 -21.03 -3.57 -7.76
C SER A 34 -21.54 -4.79 -8.53
N PHE A 35 -21.17 -6.01 -8.14
CA PHE A 35 -21.60 -7.22 -8.84
C PHE A 35 -23.11 -7.47 -8.73
N LEU A 36 -23.71 -7.21 -7.57
CA LEU A 36 -25.16 -7.33 -7.39
C LEU A 36 -25.91 -6.29 -8.25
N CYS A 37 -25.40 -5.06 -8.31
CA CYS A 37 -25.91 -4.01 -9.19
C CYS A 37 -25.81 -4.43 -10.67
N SER A 38 -24.64 -4.92 -11.10
CA SER A 38 -24.42 -5.36 -12.48
C SER A 38 -25.33 -6.53 -12.87
N ALA A 39 -25.61 -7.46 -11.94
CA ALA A 39 -26.55 -8.55 -12.19
C ALA A 39 -27.96 -8.02 -12.48
N ALA A 40 -28.42 -6.98 -11.77
CA ALA A 40 -29.71 -6.34 -12.03
C ALA A 40 -29.74 -5.59 -13.39
N CYS A 41 -28.60 -5.09 -13.87
CA CYS A 41 -28.51 -4.46 -15.20
C CYS A 41 -28.77 -5.45 -16.34
N CYS A 42 -28.56 -6.75 -16.14
CA CYS A 42 -28.68 -7.76 -17.19
C CYS A 42 -30.11 -7.91 -17.77
N ASP A 43 -31.13 -7.37 -17.10
CA ASP A 43 -32.51 -7.36 -17.59
C ASP A 43 -32.77 -6.25 -18.64
N ILE A 44 -31.82 -5.31 -18.81
CA ILE A 44 -31.93 -4.20 -19.76
C ILE A 44 -31.70 -4.72 -21.18
N ARG A 45 -32.70 -4.51 -22.06
CA ARG A 45 -32.64 -4.94 -23.47
C ARG A 45 -31.89 -4.00 -24.39
N ASN A 46 -31.86 -2.71 -24.05
CA ASN A 46 -31.13 -1.72 -24.83
C ASN A 46 -29.64 -1.78 -24.47
N GLU A 47 -28.80 -2.08 -25.46
CA GLU A 47 -27.36 -2.26 -25.26
C GLU A 47 -26.67 -1.02 -24.68
N ARG A 48 -27.06 0.18 -25.13
CA ARG A 48 -26.47 1.43 -24.63
C ARG A 48 -26.85 1.67 -23.17
N GLU A 49 -28.11 1.44 -22.81
CA GLU A 49 -28.59 1.58 -21.44
C GLU A 49 -27.96 0.53 -20.52
N LEU A 50 -27.76 -0.70 -21.01
CA LEU A 50 -27.03 -1.76 -20.31
C LEU A 50 -25.60 -1.31 -19.97
N GLN A 51 -24.85 -0.78 -20.95
CA GLN A 51 -23.47 -0.33 -20.71
C GLN A 51 -23.41 0.81 -19.68
N ILE A 52 -24.30 1.80 -19.78
CA ILE A 52 -24.38 2.89 -18.79
C ILE A 52 -24.67 2.35 -17.39
N CYS A 53 -25.58 1.39 -17.26
CA CYS A 53 -25.90 0.75 -15.99
C CYS A 53 -24.68 0.03 -15.40
N LEU A 54 -23.99 -0.78 -16.21
CA LEU A 54 -22.80 -1.53 -15.79
C LEU A 54 -21.67 -0.59 -15.35
N ASP A 55 -21.41 0.49 -16.11
CA ASP A 55 -20.40 1.49 -15.76
C ASP A 55 -20.72 2.12 -14.40
N ASN A 56 -21.96 2.54 -14.18
CA ASN A 56 -22.39 3.13 -12.92
C ASN A 56 -22.21 2.19 -11.72
N CYS A 57 -22.48 0.89 -11.88
CA CYS A 57 -22.28 -0.10 -10.82
C CYS A 57 -20.81 -0.23 -10.39
N GLN A 58 -19.88 -0.13 -11.34
CA GLN A 58 -18.45 -0.37 -11.08
C GLN A 58 -17.69 0.85 -10.57
N GLN A 59 -18.17 2.06 -10.89
CA GLN A 59 -17.45 3.30 -10.62
C GLN A 59 -17.01 3.44 -9.15
N ARG A 60 -17.90 3.18 -8.18
CA ARG A 60 -17.57 3.31 -6.74
C ARG A 60 -16.48 2.33 -6.29
N ALA A 61 -16.57 1.08 -6.72
CA ALA A 61 -15.57 0.05 -6.37
C ALA A 61 -14.22 0.36 -7.02
N GLN A 62 -14.22 0.81 -8.27
CA GLN A 62 -13.00 1.18 -8.99
C GLN A 62 -12.34 2.42 -8.37
N ALA A 63 -13.11 3.45 -8.02
CA ALA A 63 -12.60 4.63 -7.35
C ALA A 63 -11.95 4.29 -5.99
N ALA A 64 -12.59 3.43 -5.19
CA ALA A 64 -12.04 2.97 -3.93
C ALA A 64 -10.73 2.19 -4.11
N LYS A 65 -10.67 1.29 -5.09
CA LYS A 65 -9.47 0.52 -5.43
C LYS A 65 -8.31 1.44 -5.80
N THR A 66 -8.51 2.34 -6.76
CA THR A 66 -7.50 3.30 -7.20
C THR A 66 -7.02 4.19 -6.05
N PHE A 67 -7.93 4.62 -5.16
CA PHE A 67 -7.58 5.41 -3.99
C PHE A 67 -6.64 4.67 -3.03
N ILE A 68 -6.99 3.42 -2.66
CA ILE A 68 -6.15 2.61 -1.78
C ILE A 68 -4.80 2.33 -2.44
N GLU A 69 -4.78 1.95 -3.72
CA GLU A 69 -3.55 1.67 -4.46
C GLU A 69 -2.61 2.89 -4.49
N SER A 70 -3.14 4.09 -4.75
CA SER A 70 -2.38 5.34 -4.70
C SER A 70 -1.75 5.58 -3.32
N LYS A 71 -2.52 5.40 -2.23
CA LYS A 71 -1.99 5.56 -0.88
C LYS A 71 -0.93 4.53 -0.53
N MET A 72 -1.11 3.30 -0.97
CA MET A 72 -0.09 2.25 -0.81
C MET A 72 1.20 2.60 -1.55
N GLN A 73 1.11 3.12 -2.77
CA GLN A 73 2.28 3.57 -3.54
C GLN A 73 3.00 4.73 -2.84
N GLU A 74 2.27 5.73 -2.34
CA GLU A 74 2.85 6.84 -1.57
C GLU A 74 3.60 6.32 -0.32
N PHE A 75 3.02 5.35 0.40
CA PHE A 75 3.65 4.74 1.57
C PHE A 75 4.93 3.96 1.21
N GLN A 76 4.86 3.12 0.18
CA GLN A 76 6.00 2.34 -0.31
C GLN A 76 7.13 3.23 -0.84
N ALA A 77 6.82 4.32 -1.55
CA ALA A 77 7.82 5.26 -2.05
C ALA A 77 8.59 5.95 -0.91
N ARG A 78 7.92 6.25 0.21
CA ARG A 78 8.60 6.77 1.42
C ARG A 78 9.56 5.73 2.02
N MET A 79 9.13 4.48 2.13
CA MET A 79 10.01 3.39 2.59
C MET A 79 11.21 3.19 1.66
N GLN A 80 11.02 3.23 0.34
CA GLN A 80 12.10 3.15 -0.65
C GLN A 80 13.13 4.26 -0.45
N ARG A 81 12.70 5.51 -0.26
CA ARG A 81 13.62 6.62 0.04
C ARG A 81 14.42 6.40 1.33
N CYS A 82 13.85 5.73 2.34
CA CYS A 82 14.60 5.35 3.54
C CYS A 82 15.72 4.36 3.19
N MET A 83 15.39 3.33 2.40
CA MET A 83 16.35 2.32 1.97
C MET A 83 17.46 2.89 1.06
N GLU A 84 17.12 3.81 0.15
CA GLU A 84 18.08 4.52 -0.69
C GLU A 84 19.07 5.33 0.15
N ARG A 85 18.56 6.09 1.13
CA ARG A 85 19.43 6.82 2.08
C ARG A 85 20.38 5.90 2.84
N CYS A 86 19.94 4.69 3.20
CA CYS A 86 20.83 3.71 3.83
C CYS A 86 21.95 3.24 2.90
N GLN A 87 21.66 3.08 1.61
CA GLN A 87 22.67 2.74 0.60
C GLN A 87 23.70 3.86 0.45
N ASP A 88 23.25 5.11 0.33
CA ASP A 88 24.12 6.28 0.23
C ASP A 88 25.07 6.37 1.45
N LEU A 89 24.52 6.27 2.67
CA LEU A 89 25.31 6.32 3.90
C LEU A 89 26.33 5.17 4.00
N ALA A 90 25.98 3.99 3.49
CA ALA A 90 26.91 2.87 3.44
C ALA A 90 28.04 3.13 2.45
N GLN A 91 27.72 3.63 1.25
CA GLN A 91 28.68 3.95 0.21
C GLN A 91 29.64 5.08 0.61
N GLU A 92 29.12 6.15 1.21
CA GLU A 92 29.91 7.26 1.75
C GLU A 92 30.89 6.81 2.85
N SER A 93 30.60 5.70 3.53
CA SER A 93 31.46 5.16 4.58
C SER A 93 32.64 4.32 4.07
N VAL A 94 32.70 4.06 2.77
CA VAL A 94 33.77 3.28 2.13
C VAL A 94 34.91 4.21 1.68
N PRO A 95 36.16 3.99 2.12
CA PRO A 95 37.29 4.82 1.70
C PRO A 95 37.68 4.52 0.24
N PRO A 96 38.43 5.42 -0.45
CA PRO A 96 38.79 5.27 -1.86
C PRO A 96 39.54 3.98 -2.21
N ASN A 97 40.31 3.43 -1.27
CA ASN A 97 41.01 2.15 -1.39
C ASN A 97 40.54 1.22 -0.26
N PRO A 98 39.39 0.57 -0.41
CA PRO A 98 38.77 -0.18 0.68
C PRO A 98 39.46 -1.51 0.95
N THR A 99 39.62 -1.82 2.24
CA THR A 99 39.97 -3.17 2.68
C THR A 99 38.72 -4.03 2.79
N GLU A 100 38.88 -5.35 2.84
CA GLU A 100 37.78 -6.29 3.11
C GLU A 100 37.04 -5.95 4.42
N LYS A 101 37.77 -5.47 5.43
CA LYS A 101 37.20 -5.02 6.71
C LYS A 101 36.33 -3.78 6.56
N ASP A 102 36.67 -2.86 5.65
CA ASP A 102 35.87 -1.66 5.39
C ASP A 102 34.58 -2.02 4.64
N ILE A 103 34.68 -2.94 3.69
CA ILE A 103 33.52 -3.48 2.97
C ILE A 103 32.56 -4.18 3.96
N PHE A 104 33.07 -5.04 4.84
CA PHE A 104 32.26 -5.72 5.85
C PHE A 104 31.54 -4.72 6.79
N LYS A 105 32.25 -3.68 7.25
CA LYS A 105 31.64 -2.63 8.08
C LYS A 105 30.55 -1.86 7.34
N ALA A 106 30.75 -1.57 6.05
CA ALA A 106 29.74 -0.89 5.24
C ALA A 106 28.49 -1.77 5.04
N GLN A 107 28.67 -3.07 4.82
CA GLN A 107 27.56 -4.03 4.73
C GLN A 107 26.79 -4.16 6.05
N ASP A 108 27.49 -4.24 7.19
CA ASP A 108 26.84 -4.28 8.50
C ASP A 108 26.06 -2.99 8.81
N LYS A 109 26.63 -1.82 8.49
CA LYS A 109 25.94 -0.52 8.58
C LYS A 109 24.69 -0.48 7.72
N LEU A 110 24.78 -0.95 6.47
CA LEU A 110 23.64 -1.01 5.55
C LEU A 110 22.53 -1.90 6.13
N ALA A 111 22.88 -3.12 6.57
CA ALA A 111 21.92 -4.06 7.13
C ALA A 111 21.20 -3.48 8.36
N ASN A 112 21.94 -2.87 9.29
CA ASN A 112 21.37 -2.24 10.48
C ASN A 112 20.48 -1.03 10.13
N CYS A 113 20.87 -0.21 9.15
CA CYS A 113 20.07 0.92 8.68
C CYS A 113 18.76 0.46 8.03
N LEU A 114 18.81 -0.52 7.13
CA LEU A 114 17.62 -1.11 6.48
C LEU A 114 16.66 -1.72 7.50
N ALA A 115 17.20 -2.37 8.54
CA ALA A 115 16.42 -2.91 9.63
C ALA A 115 15.73 -1.81 10.45
N GLY A 116 16.38 -0.65 10.60
CA GLY A 116 15.79 0.56 11.17
C GLY A 116 14.63 1.11 10.35
N CYS A 117 14.78 1.17 9.01
CA CYS A 117 13.68 1.53 8.11
C CYS A 117 12.49 0.56 8.29
N ALA A 118 12.74 -0.76 8.34
CA ALA A 118 11.66 -1.74 8.51
C ALA A 118 10.88 -1.53 9.82
N GLU A 119 11.57 -1.30 10.93
CA GLU A 119 10.96 -1.04 12.24
C GLU A 119 10.20 0.30 12.28
N GLU A 120 10.79 1.37 11.72
CA GLU A 120 10.15 2.67 11.62
C GLU A 120 8.84 2.59 10.83
N TYR A 121 8.87 1.94 9.67
CA TYR A 121 7.70 1.85 8.79
C TYR A 121 6.69 0.82 9.28
N GLU A 122 7.11 -0.25 9.97
CA GLU A 122 6.19 -1.15 10.68
C GLU A 122 5.34 -0.36 11.70
N GLY A 123 5.97 0.52 12.50
CA GLY A 123 5.28 1.39 13.45
C GLY A 123 4.31 2.40 12.80
N LYS A 124 4.46 2.67 11.50
CA LYS A 124 3.61 3.58 10.73
C LYS A 124 2.44 2.88 10.03
N LEU A 125 2.40 1.55 9.98
CA LEU A 125 1.35 0.81 9.28
C LEU A 125 -0.04 1.02 9.90
N GLU A 126 -0.16 0.93 11.23
CA GLU A 126 -1.45 1.07 11.89
C GLU A 126 -2.04 2.48 11.73
N PRO A 127 -1.30 3.58 11.99
CA PRO A 127 -1.78 4.94 11.70
C PRO A 127 -2.16 5.15 10.24
N PHE A 128 -1.34 4.62 9.32
CA PHE A 128 -1.60 4.73 7.88
C PHE A 128 -2.91 4.01 7.50
N LYS A 129 -3.16 2.81 8.02
CA LYS A 129 -4.41 2.07 7.80
C LYS A 129 -5.63 2.87 8.26
N ILE A 130 -5.57 3.45 9.45
CA ILE A 130 -6.66 4.27 10.01
C ILE A 130 -6.94 5.49 9.12
N ASP A 131 -5.88 6.17 8.70
CA ASP A 131 -5.97 7.35 7.83
C ASP A 131 -6.58 7.00 6.45
N VAL A 132 -6.10 5.92 5.81
CA VAL A 132 -6.65 5.44 4.53
C VAL A 132 -8.13 5.09 4.66
N ALA A 133 -8.52 4.38 5.71
CA ALA A 133 -9.91 4.02 5.94
C ALA A 133 -10.81 5.25 6.13
N ALA A 134 -10.37 6.23 6.92
CA ALA A 134 -11.10 7.47 7.15
C ALA A 134 -11.25 8.31 5.87
N GLN A 135 -10.17 8.48 5.12
CA GLN A 135 -10.20 9.21 3.86
C GLN A 135 -11.04 8.51 2.79
N LEU A 136 -10.98 7.17 2.72
CA LEU A 136 -11.80 6.39 1.80
C LEU A 136 -13.29 6.55 2.11
N SER A 137 -13.68 6.47 3.39
CA SER A 137 -15.08 6.69 3.80
C SER A 137 -15.58 8.08 3.38
N LYS A 138 -14.75 9.12 3.57
CA LYS A 138 -15.08 10.50 3.16
C LYS A 138 -15.16 10.64 1.64
N ALA A 139 -14.25 9.99 0.91
CA ALA A 139 -14.28 9.97 -0.55
C ALA A 139 -15.58 9.34 -1.04
N LEU A 140 -15.97 8.18 -0.49
CA LEU A 140 -17.19 7.47 -0.88
C LEU A 140 -18.48 8.20 -0.50
N SER A 141 -18.54 8.89 0.64
CA SER A 141 -19.73 9.66 1.01
C SER A 141 -19.99 10.82 0.05
N SER A 142 -18.94 11.42 -0.53
CA SER A 142 -19.07 12.46 -1.55
C SER A 142 -19.60 11.97 -2.92
N TRP A 143 -19.68 10.64 -3.10
CA TRP A 143 -20.23 10.01 -4.31
C TRP A 143 -21.73 9.71 -4.22
N HIS A 144 -22.30 9.67 -3.01
CA HIS A 144 -23.74 9.42 -2.83
C HIS A 144 -24.65 10.54 -3.38
N GLY A 145 -24.10 11.67 -3.81
CA GLY A 145 -24.84 12.79 -4.40
C GLY A 145 -24.65 12.98 -5.91
N ARG A 146 -24.13 11.98 -6.64
CA ARG A 146 -23.84 12.06 -8.09
C ARG A 146 -24.47 10.95 -8.95
N GLY A 147 -25.45 10.23 -8.42
CA GLY A 147 -26.24 9.23 -9.14
C GLY A 147 -27.69 9.67 -9.22
#